data_AF-A0A963NTH1-F1
#
_entry.id   AF-A0A963NTH1-F1
#
_cell.length_a   1.000
_cell.length_b   1.000
_cell.length_c   1.000
_cell.angle_alpha   90.00
_cell.angle_beta   90.00
_cell.angle_gamma   90.00
#
_symmetry.space_group_name_H-M   'P 1'
#
loop_
_entity.id
_entity.type
_entity.pdbx_description
1 polymer ?
#
loop_
_entity_poly.entity_id
_entity_poly.type
_entity_poly.pdbx_seq_one_letter_code
_entity_poly.pdbx_strand_id
1 'polypeptide(L)'
;MPFKYHFIALASAALLSAGATHAADGQAKTTSAATTVEQSMAPAKTNSTVKAMHAEREQLAQKLRAGKTRADLDKILQDNGFRISAINEDKKDYLEYEVVKGQNSYEVQMDFSDGPSHATKIQVEPNMWRADTTKRMLKDANYKHAGALVADPKGRYSDRHYMKGWNDEKDRLEKALPAHLKVTEYKTKLQALGYKVTAVNDREKDYVEYEIAKGDNSYEVQIDLDPATQTAKKIDVTSNLWEAEATDRATDKKS
;
A
#
# COMPACT_ATOMS: atom_id res chain seq x y z
N MET A 1 12.17 -7.79 -31.01
CA MET A 1 13.10 -7.77 -29.86
C MET A 1 12.25 -7.82 -28.60
N PRO A 2 12.34 -8.86 -27.76
CA PRO A 2 11.54 -8.91 -26.54
C PRO A 2 12.26 -8.12 -25.43
N PHE A 3 11.63 -7.05 -24.93
CA PHE A 3 12.13 -6.29 -23.79
C PHE A 3 11.97 -7.14 -22.52
N LYS A 4 13.10 -7.63 -21.98
CA LYS A 4 13.15 -8.31 -20.67
C LYS A 4 13.20 -7.25 -19.56
N TYR A 5 12.05 -6.82 -19.07
CA TYR A 5 11.98 -6.02 -17.85
C TYR A 5 12.12 -6.94 -16.63
N HIS A 6 13.28 -6.89 -15.99
CA HIS A 6 13.53 -7.51 -14.69
C HIS A 6 12.82 -6.68 -13.63
N PHE A 7 11.67 -7.15 -13.14
CA PHE A 7 11.06 -6.57 -11.95
C PHE A 7 11.80 -7.12 -10.72
N ILE A 8 12.40 -6.20 -9.97
CA ILE A 8 13.10 -6.46 -8.73
C ILE A 8 12.03 -6.85 -7.69
N ALA A 9 12.13 -8.06 -7.15
CA ALA A 9 11.39 -8.44 -5.96
C ALA A 9 11.84 -7.50 -4.82
N LEU A 10 10.93 -6.66 -4.32
CA LEU A 10 11.18 -5.88 -3.12
C LEU A 10 11.22 -6.85 -1.93
N ALA A 11 12.44 -7.12 -1.45
CA ALA A 11 12.66 -7.82 -0.21
C ALA A 11 12.36 -6.88 0.96
N SER A 12 11.22 -7.07 1.63
CA SER A 12 10.96 -6.44 2.92
C SER A 12 11.83 -7.12 3.97
N ALA A 13 12.86 -6.41 4.45
CA ALA A 13 13.66 -6.86 5.58
C ALA A 13 12.82 -6.74 6.86
N ALA A 14 12.25 -7.85 7.34
CA ALA A 14 11.63 -7.89 8.65
C ALA A 14 12.72 -7.95 9.73
N LEU A 15 12.97 -6.83 10.44
CA LEU A 15 13.73 -6.87 11.69
C LEU A 15 12.87 -7.58 12.76
N LEU A 16 13.39 -8.69 13.30
CA LEU A 16 12.87 -9.30 14.51
C LEU A 16 13.39 -8.51 15.72
N SER A 17 12.54 -7.77 16.40
CA SER A 17 12.79 -7.37 17.80
C SER A 17 12.12 -8.38 18.73
N ALA A 18 12.95 -9.00 19.59
CA ALA A 18 12.51 -9.93 20.62
C ALA A 18 11.84 -9.14 21.75
N GLY A 19 10.59 -9.50 22.07
CA GLY A 19 9.83 -8.87 23.15
C GLY A 19 10.39 -9.23 24.53
N ALA A 20 10.66 -8.20 25.33
CA ALA A 20 10.78 -8.32 26.77
C ALA A 20 9.50 -7.75 27.42
N THR A 21 8.72 -8.61 28.05
CA THR A 21 7.56 -8.24 28.85
C THR A 21 8.00 -7.67 30.19
N HIS A 22 7.49 -6.50 30.59
CA HIS A 22 7.30 -6.17 32.01
C HIS A 22 6.00 -5.39 32.23
N ALA A 23 5.21 -5.91 33.16
CA ALA A 23 4.05 -5.29 33.76
C ALA A 23 4.46 -4.30 34.87
N ALA A 24 3.68 -3.23 35.08
CA ALA A 24 3.14 -2.82 36.38
C ALA A 24 2.32 -1.52 36.29
N ASP A 25 1.33 -1.46 37.19
CA ASP A 25 0.30 -0.45 37.46
C ASP A 25 0.76 0.99 37.70
N GLY A 26 -0.20 1.92 37.57
CA GLY A 26 -0.20 3.16 38.36
C GLY A 26 -1.02 4.31 37.76
N GLN A 27 -2.25 4.50 38.23
CA GLN A 27 -3.05 5.71 38.00
C GLN A 27 -2.38 6.97 38.60
N ALA A 28 -2.41 8.08 37.86
CA ALA A 28 -2.61 9.40 38.44
C ALA A 28 -3.21 10.39 37.41
N LYS A 29 -4.37 10.96 37.74
CA LYS A 29 -5.00 12.12 37.09
C LYS A 29 -4.25 13.39 37.48
N THR A 30 -3.99 14.29 36.53
CA THR A 30 -4.21 15.74 36.70
C THR A 30 -4.18 16.47 35.35
N THR A 31 -4.96 17.55 35.32
CA THR A 31 -5.47 18.37 34.23
C THR A 31 -4.44 19.23 33.49
N SER A 32 -4.65 19.46 32.19
CA SER A 32 -4.50 20.76 31.50
C SER A 32 -5.04 20.66 30.06
N ALA A 33 -6.09 21.42 29.76
CA ALA A 33 -6.67 21.52 28.43
C ALA A 33 -5.80 22.44 27.55
N ALA A 34 -5.02 21.83 26.65
CA ALA A 34 -4.56 22.49 25.43
C ALA A 34 -5.37 21.89 24.28
N THR A 35 -6.21 22.72 23.66
CA THR A 35 -7.02 22.35 22.49
C THR A 35 -6.08 22.20 21.29
N THR A 36 -5.39 21.07 21.21
CA THR A 36 -4.72 20.65 19.98
C THR A 36 -5.82 20.14 19.06
N VAL A 37 -6.01 20.80 17.91
CA VAL A 37 -6.74 20.22 16.79
C VAL A 37 -5.83 19.11 16.23
N GLU A 38 -5.72 18.01 16.97
CA GLU A 38 -5.31 16.72 16.41
C GLU A 38 -6.47 16.31 15.52
N GLN A 39 -6.35 16.66 14.25
CA GLN A 39 -7.15 16.07 13.20
C GLN A 39 -7.04 14.55 13.39
N SER A 40 -8.12 13.91 13.83
CA SER A 40 -8.15 12.52 14.27
C SER A 40 -7.44 11.64 13.24
N MET A 41 -6.21 11.25 13.55
CA MET A 41 -5.42 10.38 12.69
C MET A 41 -5.98 8.97 12.88
N ALA A 42 -6.22 8.24 11.78
CA ALA A 42 -6.62 6.84 11.87
C ALA A 42 -5.52 6.05 12.61
N PRO A 43 -5.87 5.07 13.46
CA PRO A 43 -4.87 4.28 14.17
C PRO A 43 -4.07 3.45 13.16
N ALA A 44 -2.75 3.47 13.29
CA ALA A 44 -1.84 2.64 12.50
C ALA A 44 -2.19 1.15 12.65
N LYS A 45 -2.12 0.37 11.56
CA LYS A 45 -2.33 -1.08 11.63
C LYS A 45 -1.10 -1.78 12.24
N THR A 46 -1.34 -2.70 13.16
CA THR A 46 -0.27 -3.43 13.88
C THR A 46 0.54 -4.37 12.97
N ASN A 47 1.77 -4.70 13.37
CA ASN A 47 2.62 -5.73 12.74
C ASN A 47 1.92 -7.09 12.49
N SER A 48 0.94 -7.45 13.33
CA SER A 48 0.14 -8.68 13.14
C SER A 48 -0.78 -8.59 11.91
N THR A 49 -1.32 -7.42 11.61
CA THR A 49 -2.17 -7.18 10.45
C THR A 49 -1.37 -7.25 9.16
N VAL A 50 -0.14 -6.71 9.16
CA VAL A 50 0.81 -6.78 8.04
C VAL A 50 1.13 -8.23 7.67
N LYS A 51 1.48 -9.05 8.67
CA LYS A 51 1.76 -10.48 8.47
C LYS A 51 0.58 -11.23 7.88
N ALA A 52 -0.64 -10.92 8.33
CA ALA A 52 -1.85 -11.54 7.83
C ALA A 52 -2.11 -11.18 6.35
N MET A 53 -1.94 -9.92 5.97
CA MET A 53 -2.10 -9.49 4.57
C MET A 53 -1.04 -10.11 3.65
N HIS A 54 0.22 -10.21 4.12
CA HIS A 54 1.28 -10.86 3.36
C HIS A 54 0.96 -12.34 3.12
N ALA A 55 0.54 -13.05 4.17
CA ALA A 55 0.15 -14.44 4.06
C ALA A 55 -1.06 -14.63 3.12
N GLU A 56 -2.06 -13.74 3.19
CA GLU A 56 -3.23 -13.77 2.29
C GLU A 56 -2.82 -13.60 0.82
N ARG A 57 -1.90 -12.67 0.54
CA ARG A 57 -1.34 -12.41 -0.80
C ARG A 57 -0.63 -13.62 -1.38
N GLU A 58 0.28 -14.21 -0.61
CA GLU A 58 1.04 -15.41 -1.04
C GLU A 58 0.12 -16.61 -1.25
N GLN A 59 -0.84 -16.82 -0.35
CA GLN A 59 -1.83 -17.89 -0.47
C GLN A 59 -2.71 -17.71 -1.70
N LEU A 60 -3.15 -16.48 -1.99
CA LEU A 60 -3.94 -16.19 -3.18
C LEU A 60 -3.13 -16.47 -4.45
N ALA A 61 -1.91 -15.94 -4.54
CA ALA A 61 -1.02 -16.15 -5.68
C ALA A 61 -0.77 -17.65 -5.91
N GLN A 62 -0.56 -18.43 -4.85
CA GLN A 62 -0.37 -19.88 -4.94
C GLN A 62 -1.62 -20.61 -5.46
N LYS A 63 -2.82 -20.22 -5.01
CA LYS A 63 -4.07 -20.84 -5.46
C LYS A 63 -4.37 -20.54 -6.93
N LEU A 64 -4.12 -19.31 -7.36
CA LEU A 64 -4.35 -18.90 -8.76
C LEU A 64 -3.49 -19.68 -9.76
N ARG A 65 -2.33 -20.21 -9.35
CA ARG A 65 -1.49 -21.08 -10.20
C ARG A 65 -2.20 -22.36 -10.66
N ALA A 66 -3.27 -22.77 -9.98
CA ALA A 66 -4.09 -23.91 -10.39
C ALA A 66 -5.04 -23.59 -11.56
N GLY A 67 -5.27 -22.30 -11.85
CA GLY A 67 -6.17 -21.86 -12.92
C GLY A 67 -5.59 -22.17 -14.31
N LYS A 68 -6.44 -22.70 -15.20
CA LYS A 68 -6.11 -23.03 -16.59
C LYS A 68 -6.90 -22.23 -17.61
N THR A 69 -7.74 -21.32 -17.15
CA THR A 69 -8.52 -20.42 -17.97
C THR A 69 -8.82 -19.18 -17.15
N ARG A 70 -9.24 -18.11 -17.81
CA ARG A 70 -9.78 -16.92 -17.14
C ARG A 70 -10.98 -17.25 -16.26
N ALA A 71 -11.86 -18.14 -16.71
CA ALA A 71 -12.99 -18.61 -15.93
C ALA A 71 -12.54 -19.37 -14.66
N ASP A 72 -11.49 -20.18 -14.74
CA ASP A 72 -10.93 -20.85 -13.56
C ASP A 72 -10.35 -19.84 -12.57
N LEU A 73 -9.64 -18.80 -13.06
CA LEU A 73 -9.07 -17.75 -12.23
C LEU A 73 -10.18 -16.97 -11.49
N ASP A 74 -11.23 -16.56 -12.21
CA ASP A 74 -12.40 -15.90 -11.62
C ASP A 74 -13.06 -16.77 -10.56
N LYS A 75 -13.20 -18.07 -10.84
CA LYS A 75 -13.76 -19.03 -9.89
C LYS A 75 -12.86 -19.21 -8.66
N ILE A 76 -11.55 -19.32 -8.83
CA ILE A 76 -10.61 -19.43 -7.71
C ILE A 76 -10.67 -18.19 -6.83
N LEU A 77 -10.76 -16.98 -7.40
CA LEU A 77 -10.95 -15.75 -6.62
C LEU A 77 -12.23 -15.83 -5.78
N GLN A 78 -13.36 -16.16 -6.41
CA GLN A 78 -14.66 -16.24 -5.74
C GLN A 78 -14.72 -17.32 -4.66
N ASP A 79 -14.22 -18.53 -4.94
CA ASP A 79 -14.18 -19.66 -4.00
C ASP A 79 -13.30 -19.35 -2.77
N ASN A 80 -12.40 -18.37 -2.88
CA ASN A 80 -11.53 -17.90 -1.78
C ASN A 80 -12.03 -16.60 -1.11
N GLY A 81 -13.27 -16.20 -1.39
CA GLY A 81 -13.93 -15.07 -0.76
C GLY A 81 -13.54 -13.71 -1.34
N PHE A 82 -12.84 -13.68 -2.48
CA PHE A 82 -12.53 -12.44 -3.18
C PHE A 82 -13.67 -12.07 -4.14
N ARG A 83 -13.94 -10.77 -4.24
CA ARG A 83 -14.84 -10.19 -5.23
C ARG A 83 -14.02 -9.41 -6.24
N ILE A 84 -14.22 -9.66 -7.53
CA ILE A 84 -13.59 -8.83 -8.57
C ILE A 84 -14.31 -7.49 -8.59
N SER A 85 -13.53 -6.42 -8.42
CA SER A 85 -14.02 -5.04 -8.33
C SER A 85 -13.73 -4.24 -9.59
N ALA A 86 -12.65 -4.53 -10.30
CA ALA A 86 -12.33 -3.91 -11.58
C ALA A 86 -11.49 -4.86 -12.45
N ILE A 87 -11.55 -4.62 -13.75
CA ILE A 87 -10.60 -5.15 -14.72
C ILE A 87 -9.80 -3.94 -15.19
N ASN A 88 -8.52 -3.88 -14.86
CA ASN A 88 -7.66 -2.76 -15.25
C ASN A 88 -7.11 -2.98 -16.65
N GLU A 89 -6.78 -4.23 -16.98
CA GLU A 89 -6.31 -4.59 -18.31
C GLU A 89 -6.75 -6.01 -18.69
N ASP A 90 -7.19 -6.17 -19.93
CA ASP A 90 -7.56 -7.46 -20.51
C ASP A 90 -7.02 -7.57 -21.94
N LYS A 91 -5.91 -8.30 -22.10
CA LYS A 91 -5.26 -8.58 -23.38
C LYS A 91 -5.05 -10.08 -23.55
N LYS A 92 -4.74 -10.52 -24.77
CA LYS A 92 -4.53 -11.95 -25.07
C LYS A 92 -3.46 -12.59 -24.16
N ASP A 93 -2.42 -11.84 -23.85
CA ASP A 93 -1.22 -12.25 -23.11
C ASP A 93 -1.13 -11.64 -21.71
N TYR A 94 -2.13 -10.87 -21.28
CA TYR A 94 -2.10 -10.17 -20.00
C TYR A 94 -3.49 -9.95 -19.41
N LEU A 95 -3.60 -10.07 -18.09
CA LEU A 95 -4.82 -9.77 -17.34
C LEU A 95 -4.45 -9.10 -16.02
N GLU A 96 -5.20 -8.05 -15.69
CA GLU A 96 -5.05 -7.32 -14.44
C GLU A 96 -6.41 -7.06 -13.81
N TYR A 97 -6.60 -7.57 -12.60
CA TYR A 97 -7.80 -7.37 -11.81
C TYR A 97 -7.52 -6.57 -10.55
N GLU A 98 -8.50 -5.77 -10.12
CA GLU A 98 -8.60 -5.38 -8.71
C GLU A 98 -9.61 -6.31 -8.02
N VAL A 99 -9.22 -6.87 -6.87
CA VAL A 99 -10.06 -7.77 -6.07
C VAL A 99 -10.19 -7.27 -4.63
N VAL A 100 -11.34 -7.51 -4.01
CA VAL A 100 -11.65 -7.10 -2.63
C VAL A 100 -12.01 -8.29 -1.77
N LYS A 101 -11.47 -8.34 -0.54
CA LYS A 101 -11.86 -9.29 0.51
C LYS A 101 -11.84 -8.60 1.87
N GLY A 102 -13.00 -8.54 2.54
CA GLY A 102 -13.14 -7.79 3.78
C GLY A 102 -12.82 -6.31 3.60
N GLN A 103 -11.77 -5.84 4.27
CA GLN A 103 -11.26 -4.45 4.20
C GLN A 103 -9.96 -4.35 3.38
N ASN A 104 -9.59 -5.41 2.66
CA ASN A 104 -8.38 -5.46 1.85
C ASN A 104 -8.74 -5.42 0.37
N SER A 105 -7.86 -4.80 -0.43
CA SER A 105 -7.91 -4.81 -1.90
C SER A 105 -6.55 -5.16 -2.48
N TYR A 106 -6.54 -5.94 -3.56
CA TYR A 106 -5.32 -6.40 -4.23
C TYR A 106 -5.41 -6.28 -5.75
N GLU A 107 -4.28 -6.03 -6.39
CA GLU A 107 -4.09 -6.03 -7.82
C GLU A 107 -3.51 -7.40 -8.18
N VAL A 108 -4.20 -8.12 -9.03
CA VAL A 108 -3.81 -9.44 -9.50
C VAL A 108 -3.36 -9.30 -10.94
N GLN A 109 -2.04 -9.30 -11.15
CA GLN A 109 -1.42 -9.22 -12.47
C GLN A 109 -1.02 -10.62 -12.94
N MET A 110 -1.39 -10.95 -14.18
CA MET A 110 -1.19 -12.27 -14.76
C MET A 110 -0.64 -12.16 -16.18
N ASP A 111 0.55 -12.72 -16.42
CA ASP A 111 1.13 -12.85 -17.76
C ASP A 111 0.80 -14.23 -18.33
N PHE A 112 0.54 -14.32 -19.64
CA PHE A 112 0.25 -15.58 -20.33
C PHE A 112 1.21 -15.78 -21.52
N SER A 113 1.77 -16.98 -21.69
CA SER A 113 2.63 -17.28 -22.85
C SER A 113 1.86 -17.63 -24.11
N ASP A 114 0.71 -18.33 -23.98
CA ASP A 114 -0.01 -18.94 -25.10
C ASP A 114 -1.52 -18.68 -25.01
N GLY A 115 -1.91 -17.42 -24.90
CA GLY A 115 -3.31 -17.04 -24.77
C GLY A 115 -3.89 -17.37 -23.38
N PRO A 116 -5.23 -17.41 -23.22
CA PRO A 116 -5.88 -17.29 -21.90
C PRO A 116 -5.82 -18.55 -21.02
N SER A 117 -5.03 -19.56 -21.38
CA SER A 117 -5.12 -20.91 -20.80
C SER A 117 -4.11 -21.23 -19.69
N HIS A 118 -3.04 -20.46 -19.52
CA HIS A 118 -2.17 -20.64 -18.35
C HIS A 118 -1.37 -19.38 -18.07
N ALA A 119 -1.54 -18.82 -16.87
CA ALA A 119 -0.72 -17.72 -16.44
C ALA A 119 0.70 -18.24 -16.14
N THR A 120 1.69 -17.75 -16.85
CA THR A 120 3.11 -18.07 -16.63
C THR A 120 3.70 -17.29 -15.47
N LYS A 121 3.07 -16.16 -15.13
CA LYS A 121 3.40 -15.35 -13.97
C LYS A 121 2.13 -14.86 -13.32
N ILE A 122 2.07 -14.94 -12.00
CA ILE A 122 0.98 -14.38 -11.19
C ILE A 122 1.64 -13.56 -10.10
N GLN A 123 1.23 -12.29 -10.01
CA GLN A 123 1.60 -11.38 -8.95
C GLN A 123 0.31 -10.88 -8.31
N VAL A 124 0.27 -10.92 -6.99
CA VAL A 124 -0.80 -10.32 -6.21
C VAL A 124 -0.11 -9.27 -5.38
N GLU A 125 -0.54 -8.02 -5.48
CA GLU A 125 0.02 -6.89 -4.73
C GLU A 125 -1.12 -6.09 -4.11
N PRO A 126 -0.93 -5.39 -2.99
CA PRO A 126 -1.95 -4.44 -2.52
C PRO A 126 -2.19 -3.33 -3.57
N ASN A 127 -3.44 -2.93 -3.79
CA ASN A 127 -3.73 -1.82 -4.72
C ASN A 127 -3.11 -0.52 -4.22
N MET A 128 -2.23 0.06 -5.02
CA MET A 128 -1.72 1.42 -4.79
C MET A 128 -2.67 2.47 -5.38
N TRP A 129 -3.24 2.20 -6.56
CA TRP A 129 -4.29 3.01 -7.18
C TRP A 129 -5.56 2.18 -7.30
N ARG A 130 -6.65 2.64 -6.68
CA ARG A 130 -7.92 1.92 -6.67
C ARG A 130 -8.92 2.51 -7.66
N ALA A 131 -9.56 1.65 -8.44
CA ALA A 131 -10.74 2.00 -9.20
C ALA A 131 -11.91 2.42 -8.29
N ASP A 132 -12.81 3.25 -8.81
CA ASP A 132 -13.97 3.76 -8.06
C ASP A 132 -14.85 2.63 -7.50
N THR A 133 -15.00 1.54 -8.25
CA THR A 133 -15.76 0.36 -7.83
C THR A 133 -15.11 -0.33 -6.63
N THR A 134 -13.78 -0.44 -6.62
CA THR A 134 -13.01 -0.97 -5.49
C THR A 134 -13.21 -0.13 -4.24
N LYS A 135 -13.11 1.21 -4.37
CA LYS A 135 -13.38 2.14 -3.26
C LYS A 135 -14.79 1.97 -2.70
N ARG A 136 -15.79 1.79 -3.56
CA ARG A 136 -17.19 1.54 -3.14
C ARG A 136 -17.34 0.19 -2.43
N MET A 137 -16.72 -0.86 -2.94
CA MET A 137 -16.78 -2.20 -2.33
C MET A 137 -16.06 -2.30 -0.98
N LEU A 138 -15.04 -1.46 -0.74
CA LEU A 138 -14.38 -1.33 0.57
C LEU A 138 -15.25 -0.57 1.58
N LYS A 139 -15.94 0.49 1.13
CA LYS A 139 -16.83 1.31 1.96
C LYS A 139 -18.14 0.62 2.31
N ASP A 140 -18.68 -0.18 1.39
CA ASP A 140 -19.92 -0.95 1.58
C ASP A 140 -19.70 -2.41 1.19
N ALA A 141 -19.64 -3.28 2.21
CA ALA A 141 -19.49 -4.72 2.02
C ALA A 141 -20.62 -5.34 1.19
N ASN A 142 -21.81 -4.72 1.15
CA ASN A 142 -22.96 -5.20 0.39
C ASN A 142 -23.05 -4.58 -1.01
N TYR A 143 -22.17 -3.65 -1.37
CA TYR A 143 -22.18 -3.04 -2.68
C TYR A 143 -21.97 -4.09 -3.76
N LYS A 144 -22.85 -4.05 -4.78
CA LYS A 144 -22.77 -4.86 -5.99
C LYS A 144 -22.78 -3.93 -7.19
N HIS A 145 -21.80 -4.09 -8.07
CA HIS A 145 -21.83 -3.37 -9.33
C HIS A 145 -22.98 -3.91 -10.20
N ALA A 146 -23.79 -3.01 -10.79
CA ALA A 146 -24.99 -3.38 -11.53
C ALA A 146 -24.73 -3.89 -12.95
N GLY A 147 -23.47 -3.89 -13.42
CA GLY A 147 -23.08 -4.27 -14.77
C GLY A 147 -21.92 -5.25 -14.82
N ALA A 148 -21.68 -5.80 -16.02
CA ALA A 148 -20.46 -6.55 -16.28
C ALA A 148 -19.25 -5.62 -16.16
N LEU A 149 -18.19 -6.13 -15.52
CA LEU A 149 -16.92 -5.41 -15.51
C LEU A 149 -16.33 -5.44 -16.91
N VAL A 150 -15.83 -4.29 -17.35
CA VAL A 150 -15.12 -4.12 -18.61
C VAL A 150 -13.76 -3.51 -18.30
N ALA A 151 -12.74 -3.93 -19.05
CA ALA A 151 -11.40 -3.38 -18.90
C ALA A 151 -11.43 -1.85 -19.06
N ASP A 152 -10.78 -1.11 -18.14
CA ASP A 152 -10.72 0.35 -18.27
C ASP A 152 -9.96 0.72 -19.55
N PRO A 153 -10.61 1.32 -20.57
CA PRO A 153 -9.97 1.57 -21.86
C PRO A 153 -8.79 2.55 -21.79
N LYS A 154 -8.65 3.26 -20.66
CA LYS A 154 -7.59 4.22 -20.40
C LYS A 154 -6.51 3.72 -19.43
N GLY A 155 -6.65 2.51 -18.87
CA GLY A 155 -5.71 1.95 -17.90
C GLY A 155 -5.45 2.85 -16.69
N ARG A 156 -6.45 3.62 -16.24
CA ARG A 156 -6.27 4.70 -15.25
C ARG A 156 -5.92 4.21 -13.86
N TYR A 157 -6.07 2.93 -13.58
CA TYR A 157 -5.88 2.37 -12.23
C TYR A 157 -4.84 1.25 -12.21
N SER A 158 -4.09 1.05 -13.30
CA SER A 158 -3.05 0.02 -13.33
C SER A 158 -1.82 0.46 -12.57
N ASP A 159 -1.45 -0.26 -11.50
CA ASP A 159 -0.26 0.06 -10.71
C ASP A 159 1.00 0.02 -11.59
N ARG A 160 1.04 -0.91 -12.55
CA ARG A 160 2.11 -1.02 -13.55
C ARG A 160 2.28 0.26 -14.37
N HIS A 161 1.19 0.96 -14.70
CA HIS A 161 1.25 2.20 -15.48
C HIS A 161 1.95 3.33 -14.71
N TYR A 162 1.68 3.46 -13.41
CA TYR A 162 2.21 4.54 -12.59
C TYR A 162 3.58 4.24 -11.98
N MET A 163 4.01 2.99 -11.99
CA MET A 163 5.22 2.52 -11.32
C MET A 163 6.51 3.22 -11.71
N LYS A 164 6.68 3.61 -12.97
CA LYS A 164 7.87 4.36 -13.36
C LYS A 164 7.90 5.75 -12.69
N GLY A 165 6.82 6.51 -12.78
CA GLY A 165 6.73 7.84 -12.20
C GLY A 165 6.82 7.82 -10.68
N TRP A 166 6.23 6.80 -10.05
CA TRP A 166 6.31 6.58 -8.62
C TRP A 166 7.75 6.33 -8.16
N ASN A 167 8.49 5.44 -8.83
CA ASN A 167 9.90 5.14 -8.51
C ASN A 167 10.81 6.36 -8.74
N ASP A 168 10.61 7.09 -9.84
CA ASP A 168 11.39 8.30 -10.12
C ASP A 168 11.21 9.36 -9.01
N GLU A 169 10.01 9.50 -8.47
CA GLU A 169 9.72 10.44 -7.37
C GLU A 169 10.19 9.91 -6.00
N LYS A 170 10.12 8.60 -5.74
CA LYS A 170 10.75 7.95 -4.58
C LYS A 170 12.24 8.30 -4.52
N ASP A 171 12.97 8.05 -5.60
CA ASP A 171 14.41 8.29 -5.66
C ASP A 171 14.77 9.77 -5.49
N ARG A 172 13.91 10.68 -5.98
CA ARG A 172 14.05 12.12 -5.75
C ARG A 172 13.84 12.47 -4.28
N LEU A 173 12.82 11.88 -3.65
CA LEU A 173 12.51 12.13 -2.25
C LEU A 173 13.64 11.64 -1.33
N GLU A 174 14.12 10.41 -1.52
CA GLU A 174 15.25 9.85 -0.75
C GLU A 174 16.48 10.76 -0.83
N LYS A 175 16.80 11.28 -2.02
CA LYS A 175 17.93 12.22 -2.20
C LYS A 175 17.69 13.59 -1.58
N ALA A 176 16.44 14.03 -1.49
CA ALA A 176 16.08 15.35 -0.95
C ALA A 176 15.97 15.37 0.58
N LEU A 177 15.88 14.20 1.22
CA LEU A 177 15.79 14.03 2.67
C LEU A 177 17.19 13.77 3.26
N PRO A 178 17.77 14.72 4.01
CA PRO A 178 19.12 14.57 4.53
C PRO A 178 19.18 13.82 5.87
N ALA A 179 19.94 12.73 5.95
CA ALA A 179 20.10 11.86 7.12
C ALA A 179 20.93 12.47 8.29
N HIS A 180 20.70 13.74 8.63
CA HIS A 180 21.33 14.41 9.78
C HIS A 180 20.42 15.47 10.43
N LEU A 181 19.17 15.58 9.99
CA LEU A 181 18.18 16.45 10.63
C LEU A 181 17.60 15.78 11.87
N LYS A 182 17.08 16.59 12.79
CA LYS A 182 16.26 16.11 13.89
C LYS A 182 14.91 15.64 13.36
N VAL A 183 14.34 14.63 14.01
CA VAL A 183 13.02 14.07 13.65
C VAL A 183 11.92 15.14 13.52
N THR A 184 11.98 16.19 14.35
CA THR A 184 11.02 17.30 14.37
C THR A 184 11.08 18.19 13.12
N GLU A 185 12.19 18.18 12.37
CA GLU A 185 12.40 19.04 11.20
C GLU A 185 11.88 18.39 9.91
N TYR A 186 11.72 17.06 9.88
CA TYR A 186 11.31 16.33 8.70
C TYR A 186 9.92 16.68 8.20
N LYS A 187 8.95 16.90 9.10
CA LYS A 187 7.60 17.29 8.70
C LYS A 187 7.59 18.59 7.88
N THR A 188 8.35 19.59 8.33
CA THR A 188 8.52 20.87 7.62
C THR A 188 9.25 20.67 6.29
N LYS A 189 10.30 19.84 6.26
CA LYS A 189 11.04 19.53 5.03
C LYS A 189 10.14 18.85 3.97
N LEU A 190 9.34 17.86 4.38
CA LEU A 190 8.38 17.16 3.53
C LEU A 190 7.34 18.13 2.96
N GLN A 191 6.79 19.02 3.80
CA GLN A 191 5.87 20.07 3.36
C GLN A 191 6.51 21.03 2.34
N ALA A 192 7.75 21.45 2.57
CA ALA A 192 8.49 22.31 1.64
C ALA A 192 8.74 21.63 0.27
N LEU A 193 8.81 20.30 0.25
CA LEU A 193 8.92 19.49 -0.98
C LEU A 193 7.55 19.24 -1.66
N GLY A 194 6.48 19.81 -1.11
CA GLY A 194 5.11 19.71 -1.63
C GLY A 194 4.34 18.47 -1.17
N TYR A 195 4.83 17.76 -0.15
CA TYR A 195 4.16 16.60 0.42
C TYR A 195 3.26 16.98 1.60
N LYS A 196 2.11 16.32 1.69
CA LYS A 196 1.25 16.34 2.86
C LYS A 196 1.57 15.11 3.71
N VAL A 197 1.91 15.31 4.99
CA VAL A 197 1.97 14.19 5.95
C VAL A 197 0.54 13.80 6.32
N THR A 198 0.16 12.56 6.04
CA THR A 198 -1.19 12.03 6.22
C THR A 198 -1.34 11.21 7.49
N ALA A 199 -0.28 10.55 7.94
CA ALA A 199 -0.23 9.77 9.18
C ALA A 199 1.20 9.70 9.75
N VAL A 200 1.29 9.31 11.02
CA VAL A 200 2.53 8.84 11.64
C VAL A 200 2.24 7.40 12.05
N ASN A 201 2.78 6.43 11.31
CA ASN A 201 2.43 5.02 11.47
C ASN A 201 3.12 4.40 12.67
N ASP A 202 4.36 4.80 12.93
CA ASP A 202 5.12 4.35 14.08
C ASP A 202 5.97 5.49 14.64
N ARG A 203 6.19 5.45 15.95
CA ARG A 203 7.06 6.36 16.68
C ARG A 203 7.65 5.63 17.88
N GLU A 204 8.86 5.14 17.69
CA GLU A 204 9.71 4.61 18.74
C GLU A 204 10.84 5.60 19.06
N LYS A 205 11.70 5.24 20.03
CA LYS A 205 12.81 6.10 20.43
C LYS A 205 13.87 6.22 19.32
N ASP A 206 14.04 5.18 18.53
CA ASP A 206 15.05 5.03 17.49
C ASP A 206 14.43 4.88 16.09
N TYR A 207 13.13 5.10 15.95
CA TYR A 207 12.42 4.93 14.68
C TYR A 207 11.20 5.86 14.57
N VAL A 208 10.96 6.40 13.38
CA VAL A 208 9.67 6.99 13.03
C VAL A 208 9.29 6.63 11.61
N GLU A 209 8.00 6.44 11.38
CA GLU A 209 7.44 6.24 10.05
C GLU A 209 6.37 7.29 9.76
N TYR A 210 6.55 8.02 8.67
CA TYR A 210 5.56 8.96 8.16
C TYR A 210 4.88 8.41 6.93
N GLU A 211 3.56 8.50 6.88
CA GLU A 211 2.86 8.46 5.60
C GLU A 211 2.77 9.85 5.02
N ILE A 212 3.07 9.94 3.74
CA ILE A 212 2.99 11.19 3.01
C ILE A 212 2.29 11.00 1.67
N ALA A 213 1.70 12.07 1.16
CA ALA A 213 1.06 12.09 -0.15
C ALA A 213 1.40 13.36 -0.94
N LYS A 214 1.45 13.22 -2.26
CA LYS A 214 1.63 14.32 -3.22
C LYS A 214 0.92 13.98 -4.52
N GLY A 215 -0.14 14.73 -4.82
CA GLY A 215 -1.07 14.35 -5.88
C GLY A 215 -1.67 12.98 -5.59
N ASP A 216 -1.73 12.11 -6.60
CA ASP A 216 -2.30 10.76 -6.51
C ASP A 216 -1.29 9.70 -6.02
N ASN A 217 -0.12 10.11 -5.55
CA ASN A 217 0.91 9.22 -5.03
C ASN A 217 1.02 9.35 -3.52
N SER A 218 1.26 8.23 -2.85
CA SER A 218 1.66 8.19 -1.46
C SER A 218 2.92 7.34 -1.25
N TYR A 219 3.59 7.63 -0.15
CA TYR A 219 4.87 7.04 0.23
C TYR A 219 4.89 6.86 1.74
N GLU A 220 5.69 5.90 2.17
CA GLU A 220 6.14 5.83 3.55
C GLU A 220 7.58 6.31 3.63
N VAL A 221 7.86 7.11 4.65
CA VAL A 221 9.21 7.56 4.96
C VAL A 221 9.58 6.97 6.30
N GLN A 222 10.45 5.97 6.25
CA GLN A 222 10.98 5.27 7.40
C GLN A 222 12.30 5.92 7.79
N ILE A 223 12.42 6.35 9.04
CA ILE A 223 13.59 7.09 9.51
C ILE A 223 14.15 6.40 10.76
N ASP A 224 15.33 5.82 10.62
CA ASP A 224 16.12 5.34 11.76
C ASP A 224 16.74 6.54 12.46
N LEU A 225 16.60 6.59 13.78
CA LEU A 225 17.02 7.70 14.62
C LEU A 225 18.16 7.30 15.55
N ASP A 226 19.03 8.26 15.86
CA ASP A 226 19.86 8.17 17.04
C ASP A 226 19.01 8.36 18.30
N PRO A 227 18.93 7.36 19.21
CA PRO A 227 18.04 7.45 20.36
C PRO A 227 18.46 8.53 21.37
N ALA A 228 19.72 9.00 21.35
CA ALA A 228 20.20 10.04 22.27
C ALA A 228 19.96 11.44 21.70
N THR A 229 20.17 11.64 20.40
CA THR A 229 20.09 12.97 19.77
C THR A 229 18.81 13.21 18.97
N GLN A 230 18.03 12.16 18.70
CA GLN A 230 16.84 12.17 17.83
C GLN A 230 17.15 12.64 16.39
N THR A 231 18.39 12.40 15.96
CA THR A 231 18.90 12.75 14.62
C THR A 231 18.75 11.54 13.71
N ALA A 232 18.32 11.72 12.47
CA ALA A 232 18.25 10.63 11.51
C ALA A 232 19.63 10.03 11.23
N LYS A 233 19.67 8.71 11.02
CA LYS A 233 20.84 7.93 10.58
C LYS A 233 20.64 7.37 9.19
N LYS A 234 19.43 6.91 8.92
CA LYS A 234 19.03 6.29 7.67
C LYS A 234 17.61 6.71 7.36
N ILE A 235 17.33 6.85 6.07
CA ILE A 235 16.00 7.15 5.56
C ILE A 235 15.77 6.21 4.41
N ASP A 236 14.67 5.46 4.48
CA ASP A 236 14.17 4.65 3.39
C ASP A 236 12.79 5.17 3.00
N VAL A 237 12.54 5.29 1.69
CA VAL A 237 11.21 5.63 1.19
C VAL A 237 10.64 4.40 0.52
N THR A 238 9.48 3.96 0.96
CA THR A 238 8.79 2.80 0.39
C THR A 238 7.45 3.22 -0.20
N SER A 239 6.90 2.37 -1.05
CA SER A 239 5.51 2.52 -1.45
C SER A 239 4.67 2.38 -0.20
N ASN A 240 3.69 3.29 -0.07
CA ASN A 240 2.60 3.07 0.85
C ASN A 240 1.74 1.93 0.26
N LEU A 241 2.22 0.71 0.45
CA LEU A 241 1.62 -0.52 -0.03
C LEU A 241 0.37 -0.88 0.78
N TRP A 242 0.01 -0.12 1.82
CA TRP A 242 -0.92 -0.59 2.84
C TRP A 242 -2.08 0.37 3.10
N GLU A 243 -1.94 1.64 2.71
CA GLU A 243 -3.00 2.64 2.77
C GLU A 243 -3.17 3.43 1.46
N ALA A 244 -3.73 2.79 0.42
CA ALA A 244 -4.42 3.54 -0.62
C ALA A 244 -5.54 4.44 -0.05
N GLU A 245 -5.98 4.20 1.20
CA GLU A 245 -6.81 5.13 1.96
C GLU A 245 -6.10 6.44 2.31
N ALA A 246 -4.79 6.45 2.58
CA ALA A 246 -4.04 7.68 2.82
C ALA A 246 -3.95 8.54 1.55
N THR A 247 -3.72 7.89 0.40
CA THR A 247 -3.85 8.52 -0.91
C THR A 247 -5.26 9.05 -1.10
N ASP A 248 -6.30 8.25 -0.85
CA ASP A 248 -7.70 8.66 -0.96
C ASP A 248 -8.01 9.86 -0.06
N ARG A 249 -7.58 9.86 1.22
CA ARG A 249 -7.75 10.98 2.17
C ARG A 249 -6.99 12.24 1.75
N ALA A 250 -5.85 12.09 1.08
CA ALA A 250 -5.05 13.20 0.58
C ALA A 250 -5.61 13.78 -0.73
N THR A 251 -6.20 12.93 -1.57
CA THR A 251 -6.72 13.24 -2.90
C THR A 251 -8.22 13.50 -2.94
N ASP A 252 -8.95 13.23 -1.85
CA ASP A 252 -10.34 13.59 -1.63
C ASP A 252 -10.48 15.12 -1.79
N LYS A 253 -10.61 15.54 -3.06
CA LYS A 253 -11.18 16.82 -3.42
C LYS A 253 -12.60 16.76 -2.88
N LYS A 254 -12.93 17.69 -1.97
CA LYS A 254 -14.31 17.96 -1.62
C LYS A 254 -15.07 18.16 -2.93
N SER A 255 -15.88 17.16 -3.28
CA SER A 255 -16.97 17.32 -4.24
C SER A 255 -18.04 18.17 -3.58
#